data_AF-A0A834BBM6-F1
#
_entry.id   AF-A0A834BBM6-F1
#
_cell.length_a   1.000
_cell.length_b   1.000
_cell.length_c   1.000
_cell.angle_alpha   90.00
_cell.angle_beta   90.00
_cell.angle_gamma   90.00
#
_symmetry.space_group_name_H-M   'P 1'
#
loop_
_entity.id
_entity.type
_entity.pdbx_description
1 polymer ?
#
loop_
_entity_poly.entity_id
_entity_poly.type
_entity_poly.pdbx_seq_one_letter_code
_entity_poly.pdbx_strand_id
1 'polypeptide(L)'
;MDYCKKEWRGNTQNATCMKKLPEKLISKYSWIKQWKLGLKFEGKNEDLVDKIKESLTLLRKKWAGLAELRTAEARQTACDELFTNEEEEYSLYEAVKFLMLNRAIELYDDKEKGKEVPFFSVLLFARDTSSDPGQLLRNHLNQVGHTGGLEQVEMFLLAYAVRHTIRVYRLSKYGTEEFITVYPTDPPRDWPVVTLITEDDRHYNIPVRVCEETSL
;
A
#
# COMPACT_ATOMS: atom_id res chain seq x y z
N MET A 1 13.88 -6.39 5.14
CA MET A 1 14.10 -5.91 6.53
C MET A 1 15.08 -4.75 6.62
N ASP A 2 16.09 -4.66 5.75
CA ASP A 2 17.05 -3.54 5.78
C ASP A 2 16.46 -2.18 5.39
N TYR A 3 15.40 -2.15 4.56
CA TYR A 3 14.68 -0.93 4.22
C TYR A 3 14.14 -0.18 5.45
N CYS A 4 13.48 -0.85 6.40
CA CYS A 4 13.00 -0.22 7.64
C CYS A 4 14.11 0.24 8.57
N LYS A 5 15.21 -0.51 8.66
CA LYS A 5 16.39 -0.06 9.41
C LYS A 5 17.01 1.19 8.80
N LYS A 6 17.01 1.32 7.48
CA LYS A 6 17.68 2.41 6.74
C LYS A 6 16.81 3.66 6.61
N GLU A 7 15.50 3.51 6.43
CA GLU A 7 14.58 4.60 6.14
C GLU A 7 13.71 5.01 7.36
N TRP A 8 13.39 4.07 8.27
CA TRP A 8 12.27 4.22 9.21
C TRP A 8 12.62 4.11 10.70
N ARG A 9 13.89 3.85 11.06
CA ARG A 9 14.33 3.76 12.46
C ARG A 9 14.76 5.13 13.01
N GLY A 10 14.36 5.46 14.25
CA GLY A 10 14.82 6.66 14.96
C GLY A 10 14.26 8.00 14.44
N ASN A 11 15.08 9.06 14.53
CA ASN A 11 14.79 10.42 14.06
C ASN A 11 15.41 10.71 12.67
N THR A 12 15.49 9.71 11.79
CA THR A 12 16.00 9.93 10.44
C THR A 12 15.18 10.99 9.71
N GLN A 13 15.80 11.65 8.73
CA GLN A 13 15.13 12.70 7.94
C GLN A 13 13.88 12.15 7.24
N ASN A 14 13.89 10.88 6.81
CA ASN A 14 12.77 10.22 6.17
C ASN A 14 11.64 9.89 7.17
N ALA A 15 11.97 9.36 8.36
CA ALA A 15 11.00 9.16 9.43
C ALA A 15 10.36 10.48 9.92
N THR A 16 11.13 11.56 9.93
CA THR A 16 10.65 12.90 10.30
C THR A 16 9.81 13.52 9.17
N CYS A 17 10.18 13.31 7.91
CA CYS A 17 9.42 13.77 6.75
C CYS A 17 8.04 13.13 6.71
N MET A 18 7.97 11.84 7.02
CA MET A 18 6.74 11.05 7.05
C MET A 18 5.71 11.52 8.06
N LYS A 19 6.13 11.95 9.25
CA LYS A 19 5.21 12.53 10.25
C LYS A 19 4.61 13.88 9.82
N LYS A 20 5.30 14.60 8.94
CA LYS A 20 4.87 15.90 8.40
C LYS A 20 4.17 15.76 7.05
N LEU A 21 4.14 14.57 6.46
CA LEU A 21 3.57 14.33 5.16
C LEU A 21 2.08 14.68 5.10
N PRO A 22 1.24 14.29 6.09
CA PRO A 22 -0.18 14.63 6.08
C PRO A 22 -0.42 16.14 6.08
N GLU A 23 0.24 16.86 6.99
CA GLU A 23 0.16 18.32 7.11
C GLU A 23 0.57 19.01 5.80
N LYS A 24 1.71 18.60 5.22
CA LYS A 24 2.24 19.19 3.97
C LYS A 24 1.32 18.95 2.78
N LEU A 25 0.87 17.71 2.58
CA LEU A 25 0.04 17.36 1.42
C LEU A 25 -1.34 18.00 1.52
N ILE A 26 -2.01 17.89 2.68
CA ILE A 26 -3.37 18.44 2.87
C ILE A 26 -3.36 19.96 2.81
N SER A 27 -2.28 20.61 3.27
CA SER A 27 -2.09 22.06 3.11
C SER A 27 -1.86 22.47 1.66
N LYS A 28 -1.05 21.72 0.90
CA LYS A 28 -0.77 22.00 -0.52
C LYS A 28 -1.97 21.68 -1.43
N TYR A 29 -2.71 20.63 -1.10
CA TYR A 29 -3.80 20.07 -1.89
C TYR A 29 -5.06 19.96 -1.03
N SER A 30 -5.80 21.06 -0.92
CA SER A 30 -6.99 21.14 -0.05
C SER A 30 -8.09 20.13 -0.41
N TRP A 31 -8.13 19.65 -1.67
CA TRP A 31 -9.07 18.62 -2.12
C TRP A 31 -8.86 17.27 -1.43
N ILE A 32 -7.71 17.01 -0.81
CA ILE A 32 -7.47 15.79 -0.01
C ILE A 32 -8.44 15.72 1.18
N LYS A 33 -9.00 16.84 1.65
CA LYS A 33 -10.04 16.86 2.69
C LYS A 33 -11.33 16.12 2.30
N GLN A 34 -11.49 15.75 1.02
CA GLN A 34 -12.56 14.87 0.54
C GLN A 34 -12.31 13.39 0.88
N TRP A 35 -11.23 13.07 1.61
CA TRP A 35 -10.92 11.73 2.09
C TRP A 35 -12.09 11.11 2.84
N LYS A 36 -12.49 9.90 2.45
CA LYS A 36 -13.49 9.11 3.14
C LYS A 36 -12.78 8.06 3.99
N LEU A 37 -12.83 8.24 5.31
CA LEU A 37 -12.31 7.26 6.26
C LEU A 37 -13.07 5.93 6.12
N GLY A 38 -12.41 4.81 6.42
CA GLY A 38 -13.03 3.50 6.46
C GLY A 38 -14.19 3.41 7.45
N LEU A 39 -15.10 2.45 7.23
CA LEU A 39 -16.34 2.26 8.00
C LEU A 39 -16.13 2.19 9.53
N LYS A 40 -14.99 1.66 10.00
CA LYS A 40 -14.64 1.59 11.42
C LYS A 40 -14.41 2.95 12.10
N PHE A 41 -14.26 4.02 11.31
CA PHE A 41 -14.02 5.38 11.80
C PHE A 41 -15.18 6.34 11.50
N GLU A 42 -16.29 5.86 10.92
CA GLU A 42 -17.46 6.70 10.64
C GLU A 42 -18.05 7.27 11.94
N GLY A 43 -18.46 8.53 11.91
CA GLY A 43 -19.03 9.24 13.06
C GLY A 43 -18.02 9.78 14.07
N LYS A 44 -16.71 9.51 13.90
CA LYS A 44 -15.66 10.14 14.70
C LYS A 44 -15.35 11.54 14.16
N ASN A 45 -15.49 12.55 14.99
CA ASN A 45 -15.11 13.93 14.66
C ASN A 45 -13.63 14.14 15.01
N GLU A 46 -12.76 13.52 14.20
CA GLU A 46 -11.31 13.65 14.31
C GLU A 46 -10.78 14.50 13.15
N ASP A 47 -9.78 15.33 13.41
CA ASP A 47 -9.09 16.05 12.36
C ASP A 47 -8.41 15.05 11.42
N LEU A 48 -8.66 15.17 10.11
CA LEU A 48 -8.14 14.24 9.10
C LEU A 48 -6.60 14.17 9.11
N VAL A 49 -5.93 15.31 9.33
CA VAL A 49 -4.47 15.37 9.33
C VAL A 49 -3.93 14.55 10.50
N ASP A 50 -4.51 14.76 11.69
CA ASP A 50 -4.14 14.02 12.89
C ASP A 50 -4.44 12.53 12.74
N LYS A 51 -5.59 12.15 12.19
CA LYS A 51 -5.94 10.74 11.98
C LYS A 51 -4.96 10.02 11.07
N ILE A 52 -4.64 10.61 9.92
CA ILE A 52 -3.66 10.01 9.00
C ILE A 52 -2.26 9.95 9.65
N LYS A 53 -1.89 10.95 10.45
CA LYS A 53 -0.61 10.98 11.18
C LYS A 53 -0.52 9.90 12.24
N GLU A 54 -1.62 9.63 12.96
CA GLU A 54 -1.75 8.51 13.88
C GLU A 54 -1.62 7.18 13.15
N SER A 55 -2.34 6.99 12.04
CA SER A 55 -2.27 5.80 11.19
C SER A 55 -0.85 5.52 10.69
N LEU A 56 -0.14 6.52 10.17
CA LEU A 56 1.25 6.38 9.73
C LEU A 56 2.20 6.09 10.90
N THR A 57 1.92 6.65 12.08
CA THR A 57 2.69 6.40 13.30
C THR A 57 2.50 4.97 13.78
N LEU A 58 1.27 4.46 13.75
CA LEU A 58 0.93 3.08 14.08
C LEU A 58 1.61 2.10 13.12
N LEU A 59 1.49 2.31 11.81
CA LEU A 59 2.15 1.50 10.78
C LEU A 59 3.65 1.38 11.05
N ARG A 60 4.31 2.52 11.27
CA ARG A 60 5.75 2.54 11.58
C ARG A 60 6.06 1.80 12.88
N LYS A 61 5.28 2.01 13.95
CA LYS A 61 5.49 1.38 15.26
C LYS A 61 5.37 -0.14 15.15
N LYS A 62 4.29 -0.65 14.55
CA LYS A 62 4.03 -2.08 14.40
C LYS A 62 5.09 -2.72 13.51
N TRP A 63 5.42 -2.12 12.37
CA TRP A 63 6.44 -2.63 11.47
C TRP A 63 7.84 -2.68 12.11
N ALA A 64 8.22 -1.64 12.87
CA ALA A 64 9.48 -1.61 13.60
C ALA A 64 9.54 -2.71 14.67
N GLY A 65 8.45 -2.93 15.42
CA GLY A 65 8.34 -4.01 16.38
C GLY A 65 8.50 -5.39 15.74
N LEU A 66 7.82 -5.64 14.63
CA LEU A 66 7.96 -6.89 13.87
C LEU A 66 9.38 -7.10 13.34
N ALA A 67 10.07 -6.02 12.94
CA ALA A 67 11.44 -6.08 12.45
C ALA A 67 12.48 -6.44 13.51
N GLU A 68 12.15 -6.29 14.79
CA GLU A 68 13.05 -6.60 15.93
C GLU A 68 12.92 -8.05 16.41
N LEU A 69 11.84 -8.73 16.04
CA LEU A 69 11.60 -10.14 16.38
C LEU A 69 12.51 -11.06 15.57
N ARG A 70 13.15 -12.01 16.28
CA ARG A 70 14.18 -12.89 15.71
C ARG A 70 13.63 -13.95 14.76
N THR A 71 12.56 -14.63 15.15
CA THR A 71 12.02 -15.78 14.40
C THR A 71 10.83 -15.40 13.52
N ALA A 72 10.61 -16.16 12.46
CA ALA A 72 9.42 -16.00 11.60
C ALA A 72 8.14 -16.32 12.37
N GLU A 73 8.14 -17.37 13.22
CA GLU A 73 7.00 -17.69 14.10
C GLU A 73 6.61 -16.53 15.00
N ALA A 74 7.57 -15.88 15.68
CA ALA A 74 7.26 -14.77 16.58
C ALA A 74 6.67 -13.58 15.79
N ARG A 75 7.17 -13.33 14.58
CA ARG A 75 6.58 -12.32 13.69
C ARG A 75 5.18 -12.70 13.24
N GLN A 76 4.93 -13.97 12.95
CA GLN A 76 3.60 -14.46 12.59
C GLN A 76 2.62 -14.27 13.75
N THR A 77 2.96 -14.72 14.98
CA THR A 77 2.10 -14.53 16.16
C THR A 77 1.79 -13.05 16.42
N ALA A 78 2.79 -12.18 16.32
CA ALA A 78 2.58 -10.74 16.49
C ALA A 78 1.73 -10.12 15.35
N CYS A 79 1.79 -10.67 14.13
CA CYS A 79 0.87 -10.30 13.06
C CYS A 79 -0.54 -10.82 13.33
N ASP A 80 -0.71 -12.05 13.81
CA ASP A 80 -2.02 -12.62 14.12
C ASP A 80 -2.75 -11.80 15.19
N GLU A 81 -2.02 -11.25 16.17
CA GLU A 81 -2.55 -10.31 17.17
C GLU A 81 -2.91 -8.93 16.59
N LEU A 82 -2.26 -8.52 15.50
CA LEU A 82 -2.46 -7.23 14.84
C LEU A 82 -3.64 -7.25 13.87
N PHE A 83 -3.80 -8.34 13.11
CA PHE A 83 -4.81 -8.50 12.07
C PHE A 83 -6.06 -9.22 12.60
N THR A 84 -6.75 -8.55 13.53
CA THR A 84 -7.89 -9.08 14.29
C THR A 84 -9.26 -8.48 13.90
N ASN A 85 -9.33 -7.74 12.79
CA ASN A 85 -10.50 -6.95 12.34
C ASN A 85 -10.90 -5.80 13.29
N GLU A 86 -9.97 -5.36 14.12
CA GLU A 86 -10.12 -4.24 15.05
C GLU A 86 -9.55 -2.93 14.49
N GLU A 87 -9.82 -1.81 15.17
CA GLU A 87 -9.48 -0.45 14.70
C GLU A 87 -8.01 -0.29 14.28
N GLU A 88 -7.07 -0.94 14.98
CA GLU A 88 -5.66 -0.87 14.64
C GLU A 88 -5.38 -1.37 13.22
N GLU A 89 -5.98 -2.49 12.82
CA GLU A 89 -5.82 -3.06 11.48
C GLU A 89 -6.31 -2.09 10.40
N TYR A 90 -7.51 -1.55 10.57
CA TYR A 90 -8.10 -0.62 9.60
C TYR A 90 -7.34 0.71 9.55
N SER A 91 -6.70 1.11 10.65
CA SER A 91 -5.81 2.28 10.68
C SER A 91 -4.56 2.06 9.81
N LEU A 92 -4.06 0.81 9.71
CA LEU A 92 -2.97 0.49 8.77
C LEU A 92 -3.40 0.67 7.32
N TYR A 93 -4.66 0.32 6.98
CA TYR A 93 -5.20 0.52 5.64
C TYR A 93 -5.29 2.01 5.27
N GLU A 94 -5.72 2.86 6.20
CA GLU A 94 -5.72 4.32 5.98
C GLU A 94 -4.30 4.86 5.73
N ALA A 95 -3.31 4.38 6.50
CA ALA A 95 -1.91 4.73 6.28
C ALA A 95 -1.44 4.35 4.87
N VAL A 96 -1.69 3.12 4.44
CA VAL A 96 -1.25 2.60 3.13
C VAL A 96 -1.97 3.30 1.99
N LYS A 97 -3.30 3.49 2.06
CA LYS A 97 -4.05 4.26 1.06
C LYS A 97 -3.49 5.68 0.93
N PHE A 98 -3.10 6.32 2.04
CA PHE A 98 -2.55 7.67 2.00
C PHE A 98 -1.18 7.71 1.32
N LEU A 99 -0.35 6.68 1.54
CA LEU A 99 0.92 6.51 0.83
C LEU A 99 0.71 6.28 -0.67
N MET A 100 -0.31 5.51 -1.05
CA MET A 100 -0.71 5.35 -2.44
C MET A 100 -1.11 6.69 -3.06
N LEU A 101 -1.93 7.50 -2.36
CA LEU A 101 -2.30 8.83 -2.83
C LEU A 101 -1.08 9.74 -2.99
N ASN A 102 -0.18 9.78 -2.00
CA ASN A 102 1.07 10.55 -2.11
C ASN A 102 1.86 10.14 -3.35
N ARG A 103 2.01 8.82 -3.56
CA ARG A 103 2.79 8.30 -4.68
C ARG A 103 2.13 8.62 -6.02
N ALA A 104 0.81 8.58 -6.09
CA ALA A 104 0.06 8.99 -7.27
C ALA A 104 0.25 10.49 -7.58
N ILE A 105 0.23 11.35 -6.56
CA ILE A 105 0.52 12.79 -6.72
C ILE A 105 1.94 13.00 -7.25
N GLU A 106 2.95 12.32 -6.69
CA GLU A 106 4.34 12.42 -7.18
C GLU A 106 4.46 12.01 -8.65
N LEU A 107 3.84 10.88 -9.02
CA LEU A 107 3.86 10.38 -10.40
C LEU A 107 3.12 11.31 -11.37
N TYR A 108 2.00 11.89 -10.95
CA TYR A 108 1.27 12.88 -11.73
C TYR A 108 2.08 14.15 -11.92
N ASP A 109 2.62 14.72 -10.83
CA ASP A 109 3.47 15.91 -10.85
C ASP A 109 4.72 15.70 -11.72
N ASP A 110 5.33 14.51 -11.68
CA ASP A 110 6.50 14.19 -12.50
C ASP A 110 6.14 14.07 -13.98
N LYS A 111 5.00 13.45 -14.32
CA LYS A 111 4.46 13.41 -15.69
C LYS A 111 4.20 14.82 -16.22
N GLU A 112 3.55 15.68 -15.44
CA GLU A 112 3.26 17.08 -15.84
C GLU A 112 4.52 17.91 -16.06
N LYS A 113 5.63 17.54 -15.40
CA LYS A 113 6.95 18.16 -15.60
C LYS A 113 7.75 17.53 -16.75
N GLY A 114 7.16 16.60 -17.50
CA GLY A 114 7.82 15.90 -18.61
C GLY A 114 8.91 14.93 -18.17
N LYS A 115 8.91 14.48 -16.91
CA LYS A 115 9.84 13.44 -16.45
C LYS A 115 9.37 12.06 -16.87
N GLU A 116 10.31 11.14 -16.93
CA GLU A 116 10.01 9.73 -17.13
C GLU A 116 9.22 9.17 -15.94
N VAL A 117 8.13 8.47 -16.23
CA VAL A 117 7.27 7.82 -15.24
C VAL A 117 6.99 6.38 -15.67
N PRO A 118 6.77 5.45 -14.71
CA PRO A 118 6.41 4.08 -15.04
C PRO A 118 5.13 4.00 -15.87
N PHE A 119 5.08 3.09 -16.84
CA PHE A 119 3.93 2.99 -17.76
C PHE A 119 2.58 2.78 -17.06
N PHE A 120 2.56 2.06 -15.92
CA PHE A 120 1.32 1.87 -15.16
C PHE A 120 0.70 3.19 -14.69
N SER A 121 1.50 4.24 -14.42
CA SER A 121 0.96 5.52 -13.98
C SER A 121 0.28 6.25 -15.15
N VAL A 122 0.75 6.03 -16.38
CA VAL A 122 0.06 6.50 -17.58
C VAL A 122 -1.31 5.83 -17.68
N LEU A 123 -1.39 4.51 -17.50
CA LEU A 123 -2.64 3.76 -17.49
C LEU A 123 -3.57 4.18 -16.35
N LEU A 124 -3.03 4.38 -15.15
CA LEU A 124 -3.77 4.80 -13.95
C LEU A 124 -4.52 6.11 -14.22
N PHE A 125 -3.84 7.09 -14.83
CA PHE A 125 -4.37 8.42 -15.15
C PHE A 125 -5.01 8.54 -16.55
N ALA A 126 -5.02 7.47 -17.34
CA ALA A 126 -5.75 7.43 -18.61
C ALA A 126 -7.24 7.07 -18.44
N ARG A 127 -7.64 6.59 -17.26
CA ARG A 127 -9.03 6.24 -16.94
C ARG A 127 -9.88 7.51 -16.81
N ASP A 128 -11.07 7.52 -17.39
CA ASP A 128 -12.02 8.63 -17.32
C ASP A 128 -12.44 9.00 -15.88
N THR A 129 -12.38 8.04 -14.96
CA THR A 129 -12.75 8.20 -13.55
C THR A 129 -11.53 8.49 -12.65
N SER A 130 -10.33 8.60 -13.21
CA SER A 130 -9.08 8.79 -12.46
C SER A 130 -8.08 9.64 -13.25
N SER A 131 -8.52 10.64 -14.01
CA SER A 131 -7.61 11.41 -14.87
C SER A 131 -6.61 12.30 -14.12
N ASP A 132 -6.86 12.56 -12.84
CA ASP A 132 -5.99 13.31 -11.92
C ASP A 132 -6.01 12.67 -10.51
N PRO A 133 -5.08 13.04 -9.61
CA PRO A 133 -5.03 12.48 -8.25
C PRO A 133 -6.27 12.74 -7.39
N GLY A 134 -7.00 13.82 -7.66
CA GLY A 134 -8.26 14.12 -6.97
C GLY A 134 -9.40 13.20 -7.41
N GLN A 135 -9.46 12.87 -8.70
CA GLN A 135 -10.39 11.85 -9.20
C GLN A 135 -10.03 10.46 -8.70
N LEU A 136 -8.74 10.08 -8.70
CA LEU A 136 -8.27 8.84 -8.08
C LEU A 136 -8.73 8.75 -6.63
N LEU A 137 -8.60 9.83 -5.85
CA LEU A 137 -9.08 9.87 -4.47
C LEU A 137 -10.59 9.61 -4.38
N ARG A 138 -11.41 10.43 -5.05
CA ARG A 138 -12.87 10.40 -4.89
C ARG A 138 -13.51 9.12 -5.41
N ASN A 139 -13.07 8.68 -6.58
CA ASN A 139 -13.75 7.64 -7.34
C ASN A 139 -13.19 6.24 -7.09
N HIS A 140 -11.95 6.15 -6.57
CA HIS A 140 -11.27 4.86 -6.37
C HIS A 140 -10.82 4.68 -4.91
N LEU A 141 -9.84 5.45 -4.41
CA LEU A 141 -9.28 5.23 -3.06
C LEU A 141 -10.31 5.37 -1.94
N ASN A 142 -11.26 6.29 -2.06
CA ASN A 142 -12.37 6.44 -1.11
C ASN A 142 -13.37 5.27 -1.15
N GLN A 143 -13.38 4.48 -2.21
CA GLN A 143 -14.27 3.33 -2.40
C GLN A 143 -13.68 2.04 -1.82
N VAL A 144 -12.35 1.98 -1.68
CA VAL A 144 -11.62 0.84 -1.11
C VAL A 144 -12.00 0.66 0.35
N GLY A 145 -12.65 -0.47 0.65
CA GLY A 145 -13.18 -0.80 2.00
C GLY A 145 -14.61 -0.30 2.24
N HIS A 146 -15.28 0.24 1.22
CA HIS A 146 -16.69 0.65 1.26
C HIS A 146 -17.52 -0.11 0.23
N THR A 147 -17.20 0.08 -1.05
CA THR A 147 -17.99 -0.43 -2.19
C THR A 147 -17.16 -1.32 -3.12
N GLY A 148 -15.84 -1.35 -2.95
CA GLY A 148 -14.93 -2.17 -3.76
C GLY A 148 -13.57 -2.43 -3.10
N GLY A 149 -12.75 -3.22 -3.80
CA GLY A 149 -11.33 -3.44 -3.51
C GLY A 149 -10.44 -2.64 -4.45
N LEU A 150 -9.14 -2.95 -4.48
CA LEU A 150 -8.19 -2.36 -5.43
C LEU A 150 -8.39 -2.94 -6.84
N GLU A 151 -8.33 -2.07 -7.84
CA GLU A 151 -8.24 -2.51 -9.24
C GLU A 151 -6.83 -2.99 -9.59
N GLN A 152 -6.69 -3.74 -10.69
CA GLN A 152 -5.42 -4.32 -11.11
C GLN A 152 -4.31 -3.28 -11.31
N VAL A 153 -4.62 -2.12 -11.90
CA VAL A 153 -3.65 -1.03 -12.08
C VAL A 153 -3.23 -0.39 -10.75
N GLU A 154 -4.09 -0.46 -9.73
CA GLU A 154 -3.83 0.08 -8.40
C GLU A 154 -2.94 -0.84 -7.57
N MET A 155 -2.82 -2.13 -7.92
CA MET A 155 -1.81 -3.03 -7.35
C MET A 155 -0.38 -2.57 -7.65
N PHE A 156 -0.14 -1.96 -8.81
CA PHE A 156 1.14 -1.30 -9.10
C PHE A 156 1.36 -0.11 -8.17
N LEU A 157 0.32 0.72 -7.97
CA LEU A 157 0.41 1.87 -7.08
C LEU A 157 0.69 1.43 -5.63
N LEU A 158 0.04 0.36 -5.17
CA LEU A 158 0.29 -0.27 -3.87
C LEU A 158 1.76 -0.70 -3.76
N ALA A 159 2.26 -1.47 -4.73
CA ALA A 159 3.64 -1.93 -4.78
C ALA A 159 4.64 -0.76 -4.66
N TYR A 160 4.41 0.33 -5.40
CA TYR A 160 5.24 1.54 -5.33
C TYR A 160 5.11 2.30 -4.00
N ALA A 161 3.92 2.35 -3.41
CA ALA A 161 3.67 3.03 -2.14
C ALA A 161 4.42 2.37 -0.98
N VAL A 162 4.42 1.03 -0.93
CA VAL A 162 5.10 0.27 0.15
C VAL A 162 6.49 -0.22 -0.24
N ARG A 163 6.92 -0.02 -1.50
CA ARG A 163 8.19 -0.51 -2.07
C ARG A 163 8.40 -2.01 -1.87
N HIS A 164 7.38 -2.79 -2.21
CA HIS A 164 7.42 -4.26 -2.21
C HIS A 164 7.07 -4.77 -3.60
N THR A 165 7.72 -5.84 -4.00
CA THR A 165 7.36 -6.58 -5.22
C THR A 165 6.23 -7.53 -4.86
N ILE A 166 5.06 -7.34 -5.44
CA ILE A 166 3.88 -8.18 -5.19
C ILE A 166 3.79 -9.19 -6.33
N ARG A 167 4.07 -10.45 -6.02
CA ARG A 167 3.87 -11.57 -6.95
C ARG A 167 2.52 -12.21 -6.67
N VAL A 168 1.67 -12.33 -7.68
CA VAL A 168 0.32 -12.88 -7.55
C VAL A 168 0.16 -14.08 -8.48
N TYR A 169 -0.15 -15.23 -7.89
CA TYR A 169 -0.66 -16.39 -8.63
C TYR A 169 -2.15 -16.20 -8.89
N ARG A 170 -2.52 -15.90 -10.13
CA ARG A 170 -3.91 -15.69 -10.57
C ARG A 170 -4.44 -17.00 -11.12
N LEU A 171 -5.12 -17.78 -10.27
CA LEU A 171 -5.52 -19.16 -10.60
C LEU A 171 -6.52 -19.23 -11.76
N SER A 172 -7.40 -18.22 -11.91
CA SER A 172 -8.28 -18.08 -13.07
C SER A 172 -7.56 -17.86 -14.40
N LYS A 173 -6.26 -17.56 -14.37
CA LYS A 173 -5.39 -17.35 -15.52
C LYS A 173 -4.44 -18.52 -15.75
N TYR A 174 -4.71 -19.69 -15.17
CA TYR A 174 -3.89 -20.88 -15.38
C TYR A 174 -3.77 -21.22 -16.88
N GLY A 175 -2.55 -21.54 -17.31
CA GLY A 175 -2.24 -21.82 -18.72
C GLY A 175 -1.95 -20.59 -19.59
N THR A 176 -1.95 -19.38 -19.01
CA THR A 176 -1.57 -18.14 -19.71
C THR A 176 -0.33 -17.49 -19.09
N GLU A 177 0.22 -16.49 -19.77
CA GLU A 177 1.31 -15.66 -19.23
C GLU A 177 0.91 -14.84 -17.99
N GLU A 178 -0.39 -14.61 -17.79
CA GLU A 178 -0.90 -13.87 -16.64
C GLU A 178 -1.04 -14.74 -15.37
N PHE A 179 -0.81 -16.06 -15.47
CA PHE A 179 -0.89 -16.98 -14.33
C PHE A 179 -0.06 -16.49 -13.14
N ILE A 180 1.12 -15.93 -13.41
CA ILE A 180 1.94 -15.23 -12.43
C ILE A 180 2.07 -13.79 -12.88
N THR A 181 1.38 -12.88 -12.21
CA THR A 181 1.52 -11.44 -12.45
C THR A 181 2.40 -10.83 -11.35
N VAL A 182 3.34 -9.96 -11.74
CA VAL A 182 4.26 -9.28 -10.80
C VAL A 182 4.05 -7.77 -10.87
N TYR A 183 3.93 -7.15 -9.70
CA TYR A 183 3.75 -5.72 -9.53
C TYR A 183 4.95 -5.14 -8.76
N PRO A 184 5.75 -4.22 -9.36
CA PRO A 184 5.71 -3.83 -10.77
C PRO A 184 6.32 -4.89 -11.70
N THR A 185 6.08 -4.75 -13.01
CA THR A 185 6.56 -5.69 -14.06
C THR A 185 8.06 -5.88 -14.01
N ASP A 186 8.82 -4.79 -13.83
CA ASP A 186 10.26 -4.79 -13.66
C ASP A 186 10.62 -4.33 -12.23
N PRO A 187 10.61 -5.25 -11.25
CA PRO A 187 10.83 -4.88 -9.85
C PRO A 187 12.28 -4.48 -9.57
N PRO A 188 12.52 -3.42 -8.78
CA PRO A 188 13.84 -3.14 -8.25
C PRO A 188 14.38 -4.32 -7.44
N ARG A 189 15.66 -4.64 -7.62
CA ARG A 189 16.28 -5.82 -6.99
C ARG A 189 16.32 -5.77 -5.46
N ASP A 190 16.27 -4.58 -4.89
CA ASP A 190 16.30 -4.35 -3.44
C ASP A 190 14.90 -4.40 -2.79
N TRP A 191 13.83 -4.49 -3.59
CA TRP A 191 12.47 -4.58 -3.05
C TRP A 191 12.19 -6.01 -2.53
N PRO A 192 11.74 -6.16 -1.27
CA PRO A 192 11.29 -7.44 -0.76
C PRO A 192 10.10 -7.96 -1.57
N VAL A 193 10.06 -9.27 -1.79
CA VAL A 193 8.98 -9.95 -2.52
C VAL A 193 7.95 -10.48 -1.53
N VAL A 194 6.68 -10.21 -1.79
CA VAL A 194 5.54 -10.87 -1.14
C VAL A 194 4.77 -11.67 -2.20
N THR A 195 4.28 -12.84 -1.80
CA THR A 195 3.52 -13.72 -2.70
C THR A 195 2.08 -13.78 -2.24
N LEU A 196 1.15 -13.62 -3.17
CA LEU A 196 -0.28 -13.76 -2.97
C LEU A 196 -0.82 -14.80 -3.97
N ILE A 197 -1.98 -15.36 -3.64
CA ILE A 197 -2.76 -16.23 -4.52
C ILE A 197 -4.15 -15.65 -4.61
N THR A 198 -4.72 -15.57 -5.81
CA THR A 198 -6.12 -15.17 -6.00
C THR A 198 -6.82 -16.06 -7.00
N GLU A 199 -8.07 -16.39 -6.71
CA GLU A 199 -8.94 -17.15 -7.60
C GLU A 199 -9.67 -16.24 -8.59
N ASP A 200 -10.07 -15.04 -8.16
CA ASP A 200 -11.00 -14.17 -8.89
C ASP A 200 -10.64 -12.67 -8.86
N ASP A 201 -9.39 -12.34 -8.53
CA ASP A 201 -8.84 -10.99 -8.36
C ASP A 201 -9.50 -10.15 -7.24
N ARG A 202 -10.38 -10.76 -6.42
CA ARG A 202 -11.05 -10.11 -5.28
C ARG A 202 -10.70 -10.77 -3.94
N HIS A 203 -10.50 -12.09 -3.94
CA HIS A 203 -10.14 -12.86 -2.75
C HIS A 203 -8.67 -13.25 -2.82
N TYR A 204 -7.89 -12.86 -1.80
CA TYR A 204 -6.45 -13.09 -1.75
C TYR A 204 -6.08 -13.99 -0.58
N ASN A 205 -5.35 -15.06 -0.88
CA ASN A 205 -4.72 -15.96 0.07
C ASN A 205 -3.22 -15.71 0.12
N ILE A 206 -2.58 -16.06 1.24
CA ILE A 206 -1.14 -15.92 1.44
C ILE A 206 -0.52 -17.33 1.58
N PRO A 207 0.37 -17.77 0.68
CA PRO A 207 1.13 -18.99 0.88
C PRO A 207 2.22 -18.78 1.93
N VAL A 208 2.19 -19.57 3.02
CA VAL A 208 3.01 -19.34 4.22
C VAL A 208 4.17 -20.34 4.41
N ARG A 209 4.29 -21.37 3.59
CA ARG A 209 5.36 -22.37 3.67
C ARG A 209 6.11 -22.48 2.35
N VAL A 210 7.44 -22.40 2.42
CA VAL A 210 8.32 -22.73 1.30
C VAL A 210 8.62 -24.22 1.40
N CYS A 211 8.24 -24.98 0.38
CA CYS A 211 8.57 -26.40 0.28
C CYS A 211 9.72 -26.56 -0.73
N GLU A 212 10.71 -27.38 -0.38
CA GLU A 212 11.73 -27.87 -1.30
C GLU A 212 11.40 -29.32 -1.63
N GLU A 213 11.36 -29.65 -2.93
CA GLU A 213 11.14 -31.02 -3.38
C GLU A 213 12.50 -31.71 -3.51
N THR A 214 12.73 -32.75 -2.72
CA THR A 214 13.87 -33.65 -2.88
C THR A 214 13.44 -34.87 -3.68
N SER A 215 13.98 -35.03 -4.88
CA SER A 215 13.83 -36.26 -5.65
C SER A 215 14.56 -37.41 -4.94
N LEU A 216 13.84 -38.51 -4.68
CA LEU A 216 14.39 -39.77 -4.16
C LEU A 216 15.07 -40.58 -5.27
#